data_AF-A0A959N240-F1
#
_entry.id   AF-A0A959N240-F1
#
_cell.length_a   1.000
_cell.length_b   1.000
_cell.length_c   1.000
_cell.angle_alpha   90.00
_cell.angle_beta   90.00
_cell.angle_gamma   90.00
#
_symmetry.space_group_name_H-M   'P 1'
#
loop_
_entity.id
_entity.type
_entity.pdbx_description
1 polymer ?
#
loop_
_entity_poly.entity_id
_entity_poly.type
_entity_poly.pdbx_seq_one_letter_code
_entity_poly.pdbx_strand_id
1 'polypeptide(L)'
;MLSSLVYIYGCDTIVSSQSKPDVPTDHTILHGIFLHKPGERDAEGCDDCHGADLKGGVQLLGTRYIYTESCYQCHGQLWENERK
;
A
#
# COMPACT_ATOMS: atom_id res chain seq x y z
N MET A 1 -34.23 -6.85 3.39
CA MET A 1 -32.92 -6.35 3.84
C MET A 1 -31.89 -6.83 2.82
N LEU A 2 -31.50 -5.98 1.88
CA LEU A 2 -30.50 -6.33 0.86
C LEU A 2 -29.11 -6.21 1.51
N SER A 3 -28.50 -7.36 1.74
CA SER A 3 -27.16 -7.50 2.26
C SER A 3 -26.17 -7.08 1.18
N SER A 4 -25.56 -5.90 1.33
CA SER A 4 -24.46 -5.47 0.46
C SER A 4 -23.21 -6.28 0.79
N LEU A 5 -22.95 -7.32 -0.01
CA LEU A 5 -21.64 -7.97 -0.10
C LEU A 5 -20.65 -6.97 -0.69
N VAL A 6 -19.90 -6.27 0.17
CA VAL A 6 -18.71 -5.53 -0.28
C VAL A 6 -17.59 -6.55 -0.42
N TYR A 7 -17.40 -7.04 -1.64
CA TYR A 7 -16.33 -7.95 -2.01
C TYR A 7 -15.04 -7.14 -2.18
N ILE A 8 -14.32 -6.91 -1.07
CA ILE A 8 -13.03 -6.19 -1.08
C ILE A 8 -11.92 -7.19 -1.39
N TYR A 9 -11.70 -7.45 -2.69
CA TYR A 9 -10.50 -8.15 -3.18
C TYR A 9 -9.89 -7.48 -4.42
N GLY A 10 -10.18 -6.20 -4.63
CA GLY A 10 -9.58 -5.44 -5.73
C GLY A 10 -9.03 -4.13 -5.23
N CYS A 11 -7.85 -3.75 -5.71
CA CYS A 11 -7.24 -2.42 -5.55
C CYS A 11 -8.07 -1.27 -6.17
N ASP A 12 -9.33 -1.56 -6.56
CA ASP A 12 -10.11 -0.78 -7.50
C ASP A 12 -11.30 -0.05 -6.84
N THR A 13 -11.52 -0.22 -5.54
CA THR A 13 -12.65 0.45 -4.87
C THR A 13 -12.26 1.74 -4.17
N ILE A 14 -12.44 2.84 -4.91
CA ILE A 14 -12.95 4.15 -4.47
C ILE A 14 -12.54 4.58 -3.05
N VAL A 15 -11.30 5.07 -2.92
CA VAL A 15 -11.09 6.29 -2.13
C VAL A 15 -10.38 7.25 -3.05
N SER A 16 -11.09 8.35 -3.32
CA SER A 16 -10.59 9.56 -3.97
C SER A 16 -9.13 9.79 -3.64
N SER A 17 -8.40 10.25 -4.65
CA SER A 17 -7.08 10.89 -4.65
C SER A 17 -6.95 12.02 -3.61
N GLN A 18 -7.21 11.72 -2.34
CA GLN A 18 -6.74 12.51 -1.23
C GLN A 18 -5.24 12.38 -1.34
N SER A 19 -4.62 13.40 -1.91
CA SER A 19 -3.23 13.73 -1.66
C SER A 19 -3.02 13.55 -0.16
N LYS A 20 -2.46 12.41 0.26
CA LYS A 20 -1.84 12.29 1.58
C LYS A 20 -0.85 13.47 1.56
N PRO A 21 -1.03 14.51 2.39
CA PRO A 21 -0.21 15.71 2.30
C PRO A 21 1.27 15.42 2.54
N ASP A 22 1.58 14.21 3.02
CA ASP A 22 2.91 13.77 3.44
C ASP A 22 3.51 12.68 2.54
N VAL A 23 2.93 12.36 1.37
CA VAL A 23 3.64 11.46 0.43
C VAL A 23 4.84 12.22 -0.15
N PRO A 24 6.07 11.68 -0.05
CA PRO A 24 7.23 12.28 -0.71
C PRO A 24 7.00 12.46 -2.21
N THR A 25 7.53 13.55 -2.77
CA THR A 25 7.31 13.92 -4.19
C THR A 25 7.87 12.92 -5.20
N ASP A 26 8.70 11.98 -4.75
CA ASP A 26 9.29 10.94 -5.60
C ASP A 26 8.36 9.72 -5.80
N HIS A 27 7.24 9.64 -5.09
CA HIS A 27 6.23 8.60 -5.30
C HIS A 27 5.28 9.00 -6.45
N THR A 28 5.75 8.78 -7.67
CA THR A 28 5.10 9.27 -8.91
C THR A 28 4.39 8.19 -9.72
N ILE A 29 4.58 6.90 -9.39
CA ILE A 29 4.00 5.77 -10.14
C ILE A 29 2.71 5.35 -9.45
N LEU A 30 1.58 5.41 -10.16
CA LEU A 30 0.26 5.08 -9.60
C LEU A 30 -0.16 3.65 -10.00
N HIS A 31 -0.40 2.81 -8.99
CA HIS A 31 -1.01 1.49 -9.13
C HIS A 31 -2.33 1.44 -8.35
N GLY A 32 -3.45 1.51 -9.07
CA GLY A 32 -4.77 1.64 -8.45
C GLY A 32 -4.88 2.96 -7.67
N ILE A 33 -4.94 2.86 -6.35
CA ILE A 33 -4.97 4.01 -5.43
C ILE A 33 -3.65 4.24 -4.67
N PHE A 34 -2.61 3.44 -4.95
CA PHE A 34 -1.33 3.49 -4.24
C PHE A 34 -0.24 4.13 -5.10
N LEU A 35 0.45 5.12 -4.54
CA LEU A 35 1.61 5.76 -5.15
C LEU A 35 2.89 5.01 -4.76
N HIS A 36 3.76 4.81 -5.74
CA HIS A 36 5.03 4.14 -5.65
C HIS A 36 6.13 5.04 -6.19
N LYS A 37 7.35 4.83 -5.70
CA LYS A 37 8.56 5.48 -6.21
C LYS A 37 9.09 4.74 -7.45
N PRO A 38 9.73 5.41 -8.43
CA PRO A 38 10.52 4.73 -9.44
C PRO A 38 11.51 3.73 -8.81
N GLY A 39 11.51 2.51 -9.33
CA GLY A 39 12.25 1.40 -8.72
C GLY A 39 11.45 0.60 -7.69
N GLU A 40 10.13 0.77 -7.58
CA GLU A 40 9.20 0.08 -6.66
C GLU A 40 9.30 -1.46 -6.50
N ARG A 41 10.05 -2.12 -7.39
CA ARG A 41 10.33 -3.56 -7.31
C ARG A 41 11.53 -3.88 -6.42
N ASP A 42 12.35 -2.86 -6.17
CA ASP A 42 13.44 -2.85 -5.23
C ASP A 42 12.93 -2.35 -3.87
N ALA A 43 13.13 -3.16 -2.84
CA ALA A 43 12.72 -2.83 -1.49
C ALA A 43 13.81 -2.06 -0.73
N GLU A 44 15.02 -1.92 -1.30
CA GLU A 44 16.15 -1.24 -0.67
C GLU A 44 15.80 0.22 -0.32
N GLY A 45 15.91 0.56 0.96
CA GLY A 45 15.64 1.91 1.48
C GLY A 45 14.16 2.27 1.60
N CYS A 46 13.23 1.37 1.24
CA CYS A 46 11.81 1.59 1.49
C CYS A 46 11.48 1.47 2.99
N ASP A 47 12.21 0.61 3.71
CA ASP A 47 12.02 0.32 5.12
C ASP A 47 12.39 1.49 6.05
N ASP A 48 13.20 2.43 5.57
CA ASP A 48 13.54 3.68 6.26
C ASP A 48 12.29 4.48 6.68
N CYS A 49 11.23 4.43 5.86
CA CYS A 49 9.97 5.13 6.09
C CYS A 49 8.78 4.18 6.28
N HIS A 50 8.79 3.03 5.61
CA HIS A 50 7.64 2.10 5.56
C HIS A 50 7.75 0.95 6.58
N GLY A 51 8.81 0.92 7.38
CA GLY A 51 9.03 -0.05 8.45
C GLY A 51 9.81 -1.29 8.00
N ALA A 52 10.57 -1.86 8.94
CA ALA A 52 11.56 -2.92 8.68
C ALA A 52 11.01 -4.21 8.05
N ASP A 53 9.73 -4.53 8.25
CA ASP A 53 9.13 -5.72 7.67
C ASP A 53 8.33 -5.45 6.39
N LEU A 54 8.06 -4.18 6.07
CA LEU A 54 7.22 -3.76 4.94
C LEU A 54 5.83 -4.41 4.92
N LYS A 55 5.34 -4.90 6.07
CA LYS A 55 4.07 -5.64 6.22
C LYS A 55 2.91 -4.80 6.74
N GLY A 56 2.93 -3.48 6.51
CA GLY A 56 1.78 -2.66 6.82
C GLY A 56 0.54 -3.06 6.00
N GLY A 57 -0.30 -2.10 5.71
CA GLY A 57 -1.47 -2.25 4.87
C GLY A 57 -2.73 -1.69 5.51
N VAL A 58 -3.87 -2.14 5.00
CA VAL A 58 -5.20 -1.81 5.50
C VAL A 58 -5.53 -2.69 6.69
N GLN A 59 -5.67 -2.08 7.87
CA GLN A 59 -6.07 -2.75 9.10
C GLN A 59 -7.37 -2.14 9.63
N LEU A 60 -8.29 -2.96 10.11
CA LEU A 60 -9.50 -2.49 10.79
C LEU A 60 -9.24 -2.43 12.29
N LEU A 61 -9.22 -1.22 12.85
CA LEU A 61 -9.12 -1.00 14.29
C LEU A 61 -10.48 -0.50 14.82
N GLY A 62 -11.24 -1.40 15.42
CA GLY A 62 -12.62 -1.13 15.83
C GLY A 62 -13.52 -0.89 14.61
N THR A 63 -13.98 0.35 14.43
CA THR A 63 -14.84 0.76 13.30
C THR A 63 -14.10 1.60 12.25
N ARG A 64 -12.77 1.73 12.35
CA ARG A 64 -11.96 2.59 11.48
C ARG A 64 -10.90 1.79 10.71
N TYR A 65 -10.79 2.04 9.41
CA TYR A 65 -9.66 1.56 8.60
C TYR A 65 -8.44 2.45 8.82
N ILE A 66 -7.30 1.81 9.05
CA ILE A 66 -5.96 2.41 9.13
C ILE A 66 -5.17 1.90 7.93
N TYR A 67 -4.52 2.82 7.23
CA TYR A 67 -3.71 2.52 6.05
C TYR A 67 -2.25 2.78 6.38
N THR A 68 -1.47 1.71 6.42
CA THR A 68 -0.01 1.75 6.54
C THR A 68 0.59 1.23 5.24
N GLU A 69 1.80 1.63 4.94
CA GLU A 69 2.46 1.26 3.69
C GLU A 69 2.91 -0.20 3.71
N SER A 70 2.78 -0.89 2.57
CA SER A 70 2.95 -2.34 2.52
C SER A 70 3.31 -2.82 1.13
N CYS A 71 4.38 -3.61 1.04
CA CYS A 71 4.65 -4.42 -0.15
C CYS A 71 3.81 -5.70 -0.11
N TYR A 72 3.71 -6.30 1.08
CA TYR A 72 3.14 -7.65 1.25
C TYR A 72 1.62 -7.71 1.07
N GLN A 73 0.90 -6.60 1.29
CA GLN A 73 -0.56 -6.62 1.12
C GLN A 73 -0.99 -6.91 -0.33
N CYS A 74 -0.25 -6.39 -1.32
CA CYS A 74 -0.57 -6.62 -2.73
C CYS A 74 0.27 -7.75 -3.34
N HIS A 75 1.53 -7.91 -2.93
CA HIS A 75 2.47 -8.82 -3.58
C HIS A 75 2.68 -10.15 -2.84
N GLY A 76 2.29 -10.27 -1.57
CA GLY A 76 2.44 -11.47 -0.75
C GLY A 76 3.88 -11.84 -0.38
N GLN A 77 4.87 -11.29 -1.09
CA GLN A 77 6.31 -11.46 -0.87
C GLN A 77 7.06 -10.24 -1.39
N LEU A 78 8.31 -10.07 -0.95
CA LEU A 78 9.27 -9.18 -1.61
C LEU A 78 9.84 -9.91 -2.83
N TRP A 79 10.16 -9.17 -3.89
CA TRP A 79 10.87 -9.77 -5.02
C TRP A 79 12.26 -10.21 -4.56
N GLU A 80 12.59 -11.49 -4.79
CA GLU A 80 13.75 -12.18 -4.19
C GLU A 80 15.13 -11.66 -4.65
N ASN A 81 15.17 -10.67 -5.55
CA ASN A 81 16.40 -10.32 -6.26
C ASN A 81 17.24 -9.23 -5.58
N GLU A 82 16.74 -8.54 -4.55
CA GLU A 82 17.27 -7.23 -4.15
C GLU A 82 17.40 -7.02 -2.61
N ARG A 83 17.74 -8.09 -1.87
CA ARG A 83 18.50 -7.93 -0.62
C ARG A 83 19.93 -8.41 -0.87
N LYS A 84 20.79 -7.51 -1.36
CA LYS A 84 22.24 -7.74 -1.41
C LYS A 84 22.94 -6.95 -0.31
#